data_AF-A0A4Q5VPK5-F1
#
_entry.id   AF-A0A4Q5VPK5-F1
#
_cell.length_a   1.000
_cell.length_b   1.000
_cell.length_c   1.000
_cell.angle_alpha   90.00
_cell.angle_beta   90.00
_cell.angle_gamma   90.00
#
_symmetry.space_group_name_H-M   'P 1'
#
loop_
_entity.id
_entity.type
_entity.pdbx_description
1 polymer ?
#
loop_
_entity_poly.entity_id
_entity_poly.type
_entity_poly.pdbx_seq_one_letter_code
_entity_poly.pdbx_strand_id
1 'polypeptide(L)'
;MKWLKLIGLILGSAWFFPVSCTTALYTGTHVIAHWDARDTAQGDTVHSVFSVVVESPKNNQPFHLINLSEVPELKTKGKSYSFLTSHDSGNIVIDEYSNASYHVLKKYKDNQIIEVIYKDDNKTVWSKYRATQSDVTPLSSRMFYVGYMAAAIPYALGIALALYSLGKFFSKKYKHKFNYD
;
A
#
# COMPACT_ATOMS: atom_id res chain seq x y z
N MET A 1 27.22 4.02 -30.94
CA MET A 1 26.64 5.24 -31.57
C MET A 1 25.22 5.07 -32.13
N LYS A 2 24.87 3.99 -32.87
CA LYS A 2 23.51 3.79 -33.41
C LYS A 2 22.41 3.73 -32.32
N TRP A 3 22.73 3.10 -31.18
CA TRP A 3 21.84 2.99 -30.02
C TRP A 3 21.43 4.33 -29.40
N LEU A 4 22.35 5.29 -29.28
CA LEU A 4 22.03 6.62 -28.74
C LEU A 4 21.07 7.40 -29.65
N LYS A 5 21.14 7.20 -30.97
CA LYS A 5 20.20 7.79 -31.93
C LYS A 5 18.81 7.15 -31.79
N LEU A 6 18.76 5.83 -31.64
CA LEU A 6 17.50 5.10 -31.41
C LEU A 6 16.82 5.57 -30.12
N ILE A 7 17.58 5.67 -29.02
CA ILE A 7 17.09 6.17 -27.73
C ILE A 7 16.56 7.60 -27.85
N GLY A 8 17.31 8.50 -28.49
CA GLY A 8 16.85 9.88 -28.73
C GLY A 8 15.53 9.95 -29.52
N LEU A 9 15.39 9.09 -30.54
CA LEU A 9 14.18 9.03 -31.37
C LEU A 9 12.97 8.48 -30.60
N ILE A 10 13.18 7.45 -29.78
CA ILE A 10 12.14 6.88 -28.90
C ILE A 10 11.71 7.92 -27.85
N LEU A 11 12.66 8.48 -27.09
CA LEU A 11 12.40 9.46 -26.04
C LEU A 11 11.76 10.76 -26.57
N GLY A 12 12.09 11.15 -27.80
CA GLY A 12 11.57 12.35 -28.46
C GLY A 12 10.21 12.15 -29.15
N SER A 13 9.67 10.93 -29.18
CA SER A 13 8.39 10.65 -29.84
C SER A 13 7.20 11.24 -29.07
N ALA A 14 6.13 11.62 -29.79
CA ALA A 14 4.92 12.18 -29.17
C ALA A 14 4.24 11.20 -28.20
N TRP A 15 4.31 9.90 -28.48
CA TRP A 15 3.77 8.83 -27.64
C TRP A 15 4.61 8.51 -26.42
N PHE A 16 5.89 8.91 -26.39
CA PHE A 16 6.73 8.67 -25.23
C PHE A 16 6.25 9.43 -24.00
N PHE A 17 5.76 10.66 -24.18
CA PHE A 17 5.29 11.48 -23.07
C PHE A 17 4.10 10.86 -22.31
N PRO A 18 2.97 10.47 -22.93
CA PRO A 18 1.87 9.84 -22.21
C PRO A 18 2.26 8.48 -21.61
N VAL A 19 3.07 7.68 -22.31
CA VAL A 19 3.51 6.35 -21.81
C VAL A 19 4.44 6.48 -20.61
N SER A 20 5.39 7.42 -20.65
CA SER A 20 6.29 7.67 -19.51
C SER A 20 5.53 8.25 -18.32
N CYS A 21 4.56 9.13 -18.56
CA CYS A 21 3.72 9.70 -17.50
C CYS A 21 2.87 8.62 -16.80
N THR A 22 2.18 7.74 -17.54
CA THR A 22 1.39 6.67 -16.93
C THR A 22 2.24 5.65 -16.19
N THR A 23 3.40 5.29 -16.75
CA THR A 23 4.36 4.37 -16.10
C THR A 23 4.93 4.97 -14.83
N ALA A 24 5.36 6.23 -14.87
CA ALA A 24 5.89 6.95 -13.71
C ALA A 24 4.82 7.17 -12.63
N LEU A 25 3.57 7.42 -13.03
CA LEU A 25 2.45 7.52 -12.10
C LEU A 25 2.21 6.18 -11.38
N TYR A 26 2.09 5.08 -12.14
CA TYR A 26 1.84 3.76 -11.59
C TYR A 26 2.99 3.27 -10.69
N THR A 27 4.23 3.44 -11.12
CA THR A 27 5.39 3.06 -10.29
C THR A 27 5.54 3.98 -9.08
N GLY A 28 5.33 5.28 -9.27
CA GLY A 28 5.38 6.29 -8.22
C GLY A 28 4.39 6.02 -7.09
N THR A 29 3.16 5.60 -7.39
CA THR A 29 2.19 5.25 -6.35
C THR A 29 2.62 4.05 -5.52
N HIS A 30 3.18 3.01 -6.14
CA HIS A 30 3.71 1.86 -5.41
C HIS A 30 4.91 2.22 -4.55
N VAL A 31 5.78 3.10 -5.04
CA VAL A 31 6.92 3.62 -4.27
C VAL A 31 6.44 4.42 -3.05
N ILE A 32 5.50 5.35 -3.24
CA ILE A 32 4.92 6.14 -2.14
C ILE A 32 4.27 5.22 -1.12
N ALA A 33 3.45 4.25 -1.56
CA ALA A 33 2.81 3.28 -0.67
C ALA A 33 3.81 2.38 0.06
N HIS A 34 4.97 2.11 -0.52
CA HIS A 34 6.04 1.36 0.14
C HIS A 34 6.75 2.22 1.19
N TRP A 35 7.03 3.49 0.89
CA TRP A 35 7.65 4.43 1.82
C TRP A 35 6.74 4.86 2.97
N ASP A 36 5.42 4.84 2.78
CA ASP A 36 4.45 5.09 3.85
C ASP A 36 4.19 3.85 4.73
N ALA A 37 4.86 2.72 4.46
CA ALA A 37 4.79 1.58 5.37
C ALA A 37 5.35 1.97 6.74
N ARG A 38 4.65 1.60 7.81
CA ARG A 38 4.99 1.90 9.20
C ARG A 38 5.42 0.65 9.91
N ASP A 39 6.54 0.70 10.61
CA ASP A 39 7.07 -0.40 11.41
C ASP A 39 7.31 0.04 12.86
N THR A 40 6.60 -0.59 13.79
CA THR A 40 6.71 -0.23 15.22
C THR A 40 8.07 -0.60 15.80
N ALA A 41 8.79 -1.56 15.20
CA ALA A 41 10.16 -1.88 15.59
C ALA A 41 11.15 -0.74 15.28
N GLN A 42 10.81 0.12 14.31
CA GLN A 42 11.59 1.31 13.94
C GLN A 42 11.16 2.56 14.71
N GLY A 43 10.16 2.45 15.59
CA GLY A 43 9.60 3.57 16.35
C GLY A 43 8.45 4.29 15.66
N ASP A 44 7.96 3.79 14.52
CA ASP A 44 6.83 4.40 13.82
C ASP A 44 5.50 4.19 14.56
N THR A 45 4.64 5.19 14.47
CA THR A 45 3.21 5.03 14.78
C THR A 45 2.49 4.41 13.60
N VAL A 46 1.70 3.36 13.84
CA VAL A 46 0.86 2.75 12.79
C VAL A 46 -0.20 3.71 12.27
N HIS A 47 -0.73 3.42 11.08
CA HIS A 47 -1.85 4.18 10.49
C HIS A 47 -3.07 4.19 11.43
N SER A 48 -3.82 5.29 11.44
CA SER A 48 -5.03 5.43 12.26
C SER A 48 -6.13 4.40 11.92
N VAL A 49 -6.16 3.93 10.68
CA VAL A 49 -7.11 2.93 10.16
C VAL A 49 -6.65 1.48 10.41
N PHE A 50 -5.84 1.25 11.45
CA PHE A 50 -5.31 -0.07 11.78
C PHE A 50 -6.42 -1.00 12.25
N SER A 51 -6.63 -2.09 11.52
CA SER A 51 -7.72 -3.04 11.76
C SER A 51 -7.25 -4.25 12.56
N VAL A 52 -8.05 -4.66 13.54
CA VAL A 52 -7.85 -5.82 14.40
C VAL A 52 -9.07 -6.72 14.28
N VAL A 53 -8.84 -8.04 14.20
CA VAL A 53 -9.93 -9.02 14.25
C VAL A 53 -10.15 -9.46 15.68
N VAL A 54 -11.41 -9.57 16.08
CA VAL A 54 -11.81 -10.12 17.37
C VAL A 54 -12.87 -11.20 17.16
N GLU A 55 -12.76 -12.26 17.95
CA GLU A 55 -13.73 -13.35 17.98
C GLU A 55 -14.76 -13.10 19.09
N SER A 56 -16.04 -13.18 18.75
CA SER A 56 -17.15 -13.02 19.68
C SER A 56 -17.88 -14.35 19.86
N PRO A 57 -18.04 -14.86 21.09
CA PRO A 57 -18.70 -16.14 21.34
C PRO A 57 -20.24 -16.08 21.20
N LYS A 58 -20.84 -14.90 20.93
CA LYS A 58 -22.29 -14.70 21.07
C LYS A 58 -23.09 -14.46 19.79
N ASN A 59 -22.47 -14.37 18.60
CA ASN A 59 -23.18 -13.96 17.38
C ASN A 59 -23.03 -14.95 16.20
N ASN A 60 -24.02 -14.92 15.28
CA ASN A 60 -24.00 -15.62 13.98
C ASN A 60 -22.82 -15.19 13.06
N GLN A 61 -22.11 -14.11 13.39
CA GLN A 61 -20.83 -13.74 12.79
C GLN A 61 -19.75 -13.89 13.86
N PRO A 62 -18.91 -14.94 13.81
CA PRO A 62 -17.93 -15.21 14.87
C PRO A 62 -16.81 -14.19 14.92
N PHE A 63 -16.52 -13.49 13.81
CA PHE A 63 -15.44 -12.53 13.69
C PHE A 63 -15.96 -11.11 13.46
N HIS A 64 -15.37 -10.14 14.17
CA HIS A 64 -15.62 -8.72 13.96
C HIS A 64 -14.31 -7.99 13.72
N LEU A 65 -14.38 -6.96 12.89
CA LEU A 65 -13.28 -6.04 12.67
C LEU A 65 -13.48 -4.81 13.57
N ILE A 66 -12.42 -4.41 14.27
CA ILE A 66 -12.39 -3.20 15.10
C ILE A 66 -11.14 -2.38 14.77
N ASN A 67 -11.13 -1.09 15.07
CA ASN A 67 -9.89 -0.32 15.01
C ASN A 67 -9.01 -0.55 16.24
N LEU A 68 -7.70 -0.41 16.09
CA LEU A 68 -6.75 -0.50 17.21
C LEU A 68 -7.07 0.50 18.33
N SER A 69 -7.61 1.68 17.99
CA SER A 69 -8.03 2.70 18.95
C SER A 69 -9.18 2.26 19.86
N GLU A 70 -9.96 1.25 19.45
CA GLU A 70 -11.11 0.74 20.20
C GLU A 70 -10.70 -0.36 21.21
N VAL A 71 -9.49 -0.91 21.06
CA VAL A 71 -8.97 -1.99 21.93
C VAL A 71 -8.99 -1.61 23.42
N PRO A 72 -8.54 -0.41 23.86
CA PRO A 72 -8.59 -0.03 25.27
C PRO A 72 -10.01 -0.02 25.84
N GLU A 73 -10.99 0.45 25.06
CA GLU A 73 -12.40 0.51 25.47
C GLU A 73 -13.04 -0.88 25.57
N LEU A 74 -12.67 -1.81 24.70
CA LEU A 74 -13.13 -3.18 24.78
C LEU A 74 -12.64 -3.91 26.03
N LYS A 75 -11.40 -3.62 26.45
CA LYS A 75 -10.84 -4.18 27.69
C LYS A 75 -11.59 -3.69 28.93
N THR A 76 -11.97 -2.42 28.98
CA THR A 76 -12.65 -1.82 30.13
C THR A 76 -14.13 -2.21 30.21
N LYS A 77 -14.79 -2.39 29.07
CA LYS A 77 -16.22 -2.76 29.01
C LYS A 77 -16.51 -4.24 29.30
N GLY A 78 -15.48 -5.07 29.54
CA GLY A 78 -15.64 -6.47 29.93
C GLY A 78 -16.41 -7.32 28.92
N LYS A 79 -16.48 -6.89 27.65
CA LYS A 79 -17.10 -7.68 26.59
C LYS A 79 -16.21 -8.89 26.33
N SER A 80 -16.80 -10.09 26.26
CA SER A 80 -16.10 -11.37 26.05
C SER A 80 -15.56 -11.50 24.62
N TYR A 81 -14.66 -10.61 24.19
CA TYR A 81 -13.95 -10.73 22.93
C TYR A 81 -12.62 -11.42 23.16
N SER A 82 -12.28 -12.36 22.27
CA SER A 82 -10.94 -12.92 22.17
C SER A 82 -10.20 -12.24 21.03
N PHE A 83 -8.99 -11.75 21.29
CA PHE A 83 -8.10 -11.28 20.21
C PHE A 83 -7.37 -12.43 19.52
N LEU A 84 -7.36 -13.63 20.12
CA LEU A 84 -6.91 -14.86 19.47
C LEU A 84 -8.05 -15.41 18.61
N THR A 85 -7.71 -15.85 17.40
CA THR A 85 -8.66 -16.49 16.50
C THR A 85 -8.57 -18.00 16.61
N SER A 86 -9.73 -18.66 16.58
CA SER A 86 -9.87 -20.11 16.50
C SER A 86 -9.42 -20.66 15.14
N HIS A 87 -9.63 -19.90 14.07
CA HIS A 87 -9.29 -20.27 12.69
C HIS A 87 -8.03 -19.54 12.20
N ASP A 88 -7.31 -20.19 11.28
CA ASP A 88 -6.06 -19.65 10.73
C ASP A 88 -6.31 -18.57 9.66
N SER A 89 -7.52 -18.49 9.11
CA SER A 89 -7.91 -17.42 8.19
C SER A 89 -9.42 -17.27 8.12
N GLY A 90 -9.88 -16.10 7.73
CA GLY A 90 -11.30 -15.86 7.47
C GLY A 90 -11.55 -14.60 6.67
N ASN A 91 -12.76 -14.50 6.11
CA ASN A 91 -13.24 -13.32 5.40
C ASN A 91 -14.42 -12.72 6.17
N ILE A 92 -14.45 -11.39 6.22
CA ILE A 92 -15.45 -10.59 6.92
C ILE A 92 -16.02 -9.63 5.88
N VAL A 93 -17.29 -9.83 5.55
CA VAL A 93 -18.04 -8.88 4.71
C VAL A 93 -18.59 -7.82 5.64
N ILE A 94 -18.18 -6.56 5.42
CA ILE A 94 -18.59 -5.43 6.25
C ILE A 94 -19.82 -4.78 5.62
N ASP A 95 -19.74 -4.47 4.33
CA ASP A 95 -20.85 -3.99 3.50
C ASP A 95 -20.64 -4.38 2.02
N GLU A 96 -21.38 -3.76 1.10
CA GLU A 96 -21.30 -4.02 -0.35
C GLU A 96 -19.95 -3.59 -0.98
N TYR A 97 -19.28 -2.59 -0.40
CA TYR A 97 -18.08 -1.95 -0.95
C TYR A 97 -16.82 -2.24 -0.14
N SER A 98 -16.95 -2.83 1.05
CA SER A 98 -15.85 -3.09 1.96
C SER A 98 -15.84 -4.52 2.47
N ASN A 99 -14.64 -5.09 2.42
CA ASN A 99 -14.35 -6.42 2.93
C ASN A 99 -13.05 -6.38 3.73
N ALA A 100 -12.95 -7.33 4.65
CA ALA A 100 -11.69 -7.64 5.29
C ALA A 100 -11.41 -9.13 5.21
N SER A 101 -10.14 -9.48 5.08
CA SER A 101 -9.67 -10.84 5.30
C SER A 101 -8.61 -10.82 6.39
N TYR A 102 -8.48 -11.93 7.10
CA TYR A 102 -7.41 -12.10 8.07
C TYR A 102 -6.71 -13.44 7.86
N HIS A 103 -5.43 -13.46 8.20
CA HIS A 103 -4.57 -14.62 8.15
C HIS A 103 -3.66 -14.66 9.39
N VAL A 104 -3.65 -15.80 10.07
CA VAL A 104 -2.71 -16.11 11.15
C VAL A 104 -1.39 -16.52 10.51
N LEU A 105 -0.40 -15.64 10.57
CA LEU A 105 0.93 -15.87 9.98
C LEU A 105 1.78 -16.80 10.84
N LYS A 106 1.65 -16.69 12.17
CA LYS A 106 2.34 -17.55 13.14
C LYS A 106 1.46 -17.80 14.35
N LYS A 107 1.45 -19.03 14.83
CA LYS A 107 0.73 -19.46 16.03
C LYS A 107 1.72 -19.98 17.06
N TYR A 108 1.68 -19.40 18.25
CA TYR A 108 2.42 -19.84 19.42
C TYR A 108 1.42 -20.29 20.49
N LYS A 109 1.92 -20.79 21.62
CA LYS A 109 1.08 -21.32 22.71
C LYS A 109 0.05 -20.29 23.22
N ASP A 110 0.51 -19.06 23.46
CA ASP A 110 -0.29 -18.00 24.12
C ASP A 110 -0.43 -16.73 23.27
N ASN A 111 0.09 -16.74 22.04
CA ASN A 111 0.01 -15.59 21.14
C ASN A 111 -0.04 -16.00 19.67
N GLN A 112 -0.53 -15.07 18.84
CA GLN A 112 -0.62 -15.22 17.39
C GLN A 112 -0.08 -13.96 16.72
N ILE A 113 0.56 -14.12 15.56
CA ILE A 113 0.82 -13.00 14.66
C ILE A 113 -0.24 -13.05 13.57
N ILE A 114 -1.06 -12.01 13.50
CA ILE A 114 -2.19 -11.93 12.59
C ILE A 114 -1.95 -10.76 11.64
N GLU A 115 -2.25 -11.00 10.37
CA GLU A 115 -2.35 -9.96 9.35
C GLU A 115 -3.80 -9.83 8.92
N VAL A 116 -4.28 -8.59 8.86
CA VAL A 116 -5.61 -8.23 8.39
C VAL A 116 -5.46 -7.36 7.16
N ILE A 117 -6.17 -7.71 6.10
CA ILE A 117 -6.27 -6.94 4.87
C ILE A 117 -7.67 -6.36 4.82
N TYR A 118 -7.80 -5.06 5.07
CA TYR A 118 -9.03 -4.32 4.85
C TYR A 118 -8.99 -3.70 3.46
N LYS A 119 -10.08 -3.81 2.70
CA LYS A 119 -10.22 -3.21 1.39
C LYS A 119 -11.58 -2.54 1.25
N ASP A 120 -11.56 -1.30 0.78
CA ASP A 120 -12.71 -0.60 0.23
C ASP A 120 -12.39 -0.09 -1.20
N ASP A 121 -13.29 0.68 -1.80
CA ASP A 121 -13.11 1.25 -3.14
C ASP A 121 -11.91 2.21 -3.25
N ASN A 122 -11.51 2.83 -2.15
CA ASN A 122 -10.54 3.91 -2.11
C ASN A 122 -9.18 3.49 -1.55
N LYS A 123 -9.14 2.42 -0.74
CA LYS A 123 -7.92 1.98 -0.06
C LYS A 123 -7.87 0.49 0.20
N THR A 124 -6.64 0.01 0.35
CA THR A 124 -6.31 -1.28 0.92
C THR A 124 -5.33 -1.05 2.06
N VAL A 125 -5.63 -1.63 3.22
CA VAL A 125 -4.83 -1.50 4.44
C VAL A 125 -4.43 -2.88 4.91
N TRP A 126 -3.13 -3.09 5.09
CA TRP A 126 -2.55 -4.27 5.72
C TRP A 126 -2.17 -3.91 7.15
N SER A 127 -2.77 -4.59 8.12
CA SER A 127 -2.54 -4.39 9.54
C SER A 127 -1.96 -5.68 10.12
N LYS A 128 -0.71 -5.62 10.59
CA LYS A 128 -0.03 -6.77 11.18
C LYS A 128 0.24 -6.52 12.65
N TYR A 129 -0.21 -7.43 13.50
CA TYR A 129 -0.08 -7.31 14.94
C TYR A 129 0.18 -8.66 15.59
N ARG A 130 0.64 -8.59 16.84
CA ARG A 130 0.67 -9.73 17.75
C ARG A 130 -0.58 -9.66 18.62
N ALA A 131 -1.38 -10.71 18.60
CA ALA A 131 -2.50 -10.91 19.50
C ALA A 131 -2.12 -11.85 20.65
N THR A 132 -2.61 -11.54 21.84
CA THR A 132 -2.62 -12.40 23.03
C THR A 132 -4.07 -12.53 23.51
N GLN A 133 -4.33 -13.30 24.56
CA GLN A 133 -5.70 -13.38 25.09
C GLN A 133 -6.28 -12.01 25.52
N SER A 134 -5.43 -11.09 26.00
CA SER A 134 -5.87 -9.84 26.64
C SER A 134 -5.37 -8.58 25.94
N ASP A 135 -4.50 -8.69 24.94
CA ASP A 135 -3.82 -7.54 24.35
C ASP A 135 -3.47 -7.73 22.88
N VAL A 136 -3.31 -6.59 22.21
CA VAL A 136 -2.91 -6.47 20.82
C VAL A 136 -1.76 -5.49 20.72
N THR A 137 -0.62 -5.98 20.25
CA THR A 137 0.56 -5.16 20.00
C THR A 137 0.73 -4.96 18.50
N PRO A 138 0.62 -3.72 17.98
CA PRO A 138 0.85 -3.45 16.56
C PRO A 138 2.31 -3.75 16.20
N LEU A 139 2.54 -4.37 15.04
CA LEU A 139 3.87 -4.67 14.51
C LEU A 139 4.18 -3.80 13.29
N SER A 140 3.30 -3.80 12.30
CA SER A 140 3.49 -3.00 11.10
C SER A 140 2.17 -2.69 10.43
N SER A 141 2.12 -1.61 9.67
CA SER A 141 0.97 -1.29 8.83
C SER A 141 1.40 -0.75 7.49
N ARG A 142 0.70 -1.17 6.44
CA ARG A 142 0.87 -0.65 5.08
C ARG A 142 -0.49 -0.20 4.57
N MET A 143 -0.49 0.88 3.82
CA MET A 143 -1.69 1.37 3.16
C MET A 143 -1.39 1.57 1.69
N PHE A 144 -2.41 1.38 0.86
CA PHE A 144 -2.46 1.84 -0.51
C PHE A 144 -3.79 2.56 -0.68
N TYR A 145 -3.79 3.84 -1.03
CA TYR A 145 -5.04 4.56 -1.29
C TYR A 145 -4.93 5.45 -2.52
N VAL A 146 -6.08 5.73 -3.13
CA VAL A 146 -6.17 6.50 -4.39
C VAL A 146 -5.49 7.87 -4.29
N GLY A 147 -5.45 8.49 -3.11
CA GLY A 147 -4.76 9.77 -2.93
C GLY A 147 -3.24 9.72 -3.15
N TYR A 148 -2.60 8.55 -3.09
CA TYR A 148 -1.21 8.42 -3.53
C TYR A 148 -1.05 8.67 -5.04
N MET A 149 -2.08 8.39 -5.85
CA MET A 149 -2.06 8.75 -7.28
C MET A 149 -1.94 10.26 -7.44
N ALA A 150 -2.71 11.03 -6.69
CA ALA A 150 -2.64 12.50 -6.72
C ALA A 150 -1.24 13.00 -6.32
N ALA A 151 -0.63 12.39 -5.28
CA ALA A 151 0.72 12.72 -4.86
C ALA A 151 1.79 12.34 -5.90
N ALA A 152 1.56 11.29 -6.70
CA ALA A 152 2.50 10.82 -7.73
C ALA A 152 2.48 11.67 -9.02
N ILE A 153 1.38 12.36 -9.34
CA ILE A 153 1.22 13.19 -10.55
C ILE A 153 2.39 14.17 -10.78
N PRO A 154 2.76 15.05 -9.83
CA PRO A 154 3.82 16.04 -10.07
C PRO A 154 5.17 15.37 -10.39
N TYR A 155 5.49 14.25 -9.72
CA TYR A 155 6.72 13.49 -9.98
C TYR A 155 6.68 12.82 -11.36
N ALA A 156 5.55 12.23 -11.73
CA ALA A 156 5.36 11.59 -13.03
C ALA A 156 5.53 12.59 -14.18
N LEU A 157 4.93 13.78 -14.06
CA LEU A 157 5.09 14.86 -15.03
C LEU A 157 6.53 15.35 -15.10
N GLY A 158 7.19 15.55 -13.95
CA GLY A 158 8.59 15.98 -13.90
C GLY A 158 9.53 15.00 -14.59
N ILE A 159 9.39 13.70 -14.31
CA ILE A 159 10.18 12.64 -14.94
C ILE A 159 9.92 12.57 -16.45
N ALA A 160 8.64 12.58 -16.86
CA ALA A 160 8.27 12.53 -18.28
C ALA A 160 8.83 13.72 -19.07
N LEU A 161 8.71 14.94 -18.51
CA LEU A 161 9.26 16.15 -19.12
C LEU A 161 10.78 16.13 -19.20
N ALA A 162 11.48 15.67 -18.15
CA ALA A 162 12.93 15.56 -18.15
C ALA A 162 13.41 14.57 -19.23
N LEU A 163 12.81 13.39 -19.30
CA LEU A 163 13.16 12.36 -20.30
C LEU A 163 12.86 12.82 -21.73
N TYR A 164 11.71 13.45 -21.95
CA TYR A 164 11.35 14.00 -23.26
C TYR A 164 12.31 15.12 -23.70
N SER A 165 12.68 16.01 -22.78
CA SER A 165 13.62 17.11 -23.04
C SER A 165 15.02 16.59 -23.38
N LEU A 166 15.49 15.58 -22.64
CA LEU A 166 16.74 14.88 -22.94
C LEU A 166 16.68 14.21 -24.32
N GLY A 167 15.59 13.52 -24.63
CA GLY A 167 15.36 12.89 -25.94
C GLY A 167 15.44 13.89 -27.10
N LYS A 168 14.78 15.05 -26.94
CA LYS A 168 14.86 16.15 -27.91
C LYS A 168 16.27 16.74 -28.03
N PHE A 169 16.96 16.95 -26.91
CA PHE A 169 18.32 17.48 -26.90
C PHE A 169 19.28 16.55 -27.66
N PHE A 170 19.25 15.25 -27.38
CA PHE A 170 20.06 14.26 -28.10
C PHE A 170 19.70 14.22 -29.58
N SER A 171 18.41 14.17 -29.92
CA SER A 171 17.95 14.15 -31.32
C SER A 171 18.39 15.39 -32.11
N LYS A 172 18.36 16.58 -31.50
CA LYS A 172 18.80 17.83 -32.12
C LYS A 172 20.33 17.86 -32.31
N LYS A 173 21.09 17.43 -31.30
CA LYS A 173 22.56 17.37 -31.35
C LYS A 173 23.06 16.41 -32.44
N TYR A 174 22.35 15.30 -32.69
CA TYR A 174 22.70 14.36 -33.75
C TYR A 174 22.27 14.80 -35.15
N LYS A 175 21.19 15.58 -35.30
CA LYS A 175 20.82 16.19 -36.59
C LYS A 175 21.83 17.25 -37.04
N HIS A 176 22.41 18.01 -36.12
CA HIS A 176 23.34 19.10 -36.44
C HIS A 176 24.75 18.63 -36.90
N LYS A 177 25.11 17.37 -36.64
CA LYS A 177 26.44 16.81 -36.95
C LYS A 177 26.58 16.24 -38.38
N PHE A 178 25.57 16.41 -39.23
CA PHE A 178 25.52 15.85 -40.60
C PHE A 178 25.08 16.87 -41.67
N ASN A 179 24.97 18.16 -41.33
CA ASN A 179 24.71 19.25 -42.29
C ASN A 179 26.00 19.99 -42.71
N TYR A 180 27.16 19.37 -42.47
CA TYR A 180 28.47 19.79 -42.99
C TYR A 180 29.16 18.54 -43.53
N ASP A 181 28.62 18.00 -44.62
CA ASP A 181 29.31 17.17 -45.62
C ASP A 181 28.58 17.38 -46.96
#